data_AF-A0A6P1DYA5-F1
#
_entry.id   AF-A0A6P1DYA5-F1
#
_cell.length_a   1.000
_cell.length_b   1.000
_cell.length_c   1.000
_cell.angle_alpha   90.00
_cell.angle_beta   90.00
_cell.angle_gamma   90.00
#
_symmetry.space_group_name_H-M   'P 1'
#
loop_
_entity.id
_entity.type
_entity.pdbx_description
1 polymer ?
#
loop_
_entity_poly.entity_id
_entity_poly.type
_entity_poly.pdbx_seq_one_letter_code
_entity_poly.pdbx_strand_id
1 'polypeptide(L)'
;MSPIGQCIVAFFFGSIVGLLVQRSRFCNTAALRDAMLFKTYRNTKALLVAMMILTLGFTTFLTFGEGNPLHFDVGLNQVMGLFLFGIGMVLAGACTVSTWVKAGEGNVGAIWALLFTFIGMFLFSLLWSFSYWPPAPGTMTGEPNLSGLQLGYTNAATLQEKFGIPAILFGLVQFAVLLGIFRAIRHKEQRTEQAASARMTAAAEQRTVAD
;
A
#
# COMPACT_ATOMS: atom_id res chain seq x y z
N MET A 1 18.80 -5.00 22.21
CA MET A 1 19.52 -3.90 21.52
C MET A 1 19.35 -2.62 22.33
N SER A 2 20.35 -1.72 22.39
CA SER A 2 20.16 -0.42 23.04
C SER A 2 19.17 0.44 22.24
N PRO A 3 18.33 1.27 22.89
CA PRO A 3 17.36 2.13 22.19
C PRO A 3 18.02 3.05 21.16
N ILE A 4 19.21 3.57 21.48
CA ILE A 4 20.01 4.40 20.58
C ILE A 4 20.41 3.63 19.32
N GLY A 5 20.81 2.35 19.46
CA GLY A 5 21.16 1.50 18.33
C GLY A 5 19.98 1.29 17.38
N GLN A 6 18.77 1.09 17.92
CA GLN A 6 17.55 0.94 17.11
C GLN A 6 17.21 2.22 16.33
N CYS A 7 17.34 3.39 16.98
CA CYS A 7 17.12 4.68 16.31
C CYS A 7 18.10 4.92 15.15
N ILE A 8 19.38 4.58 15.33
CA ILE A 8 20.40 4.75 14.29
C ILE A 8 20.10 3.82 13.11
N VAL A 9 19.80 2.54 13.37
CA VAL A 9 19.44 1.59 12.32
C VAL A 9 18.18 2.04 11.57
N ALA A 10 17.15 2.49 12.29
CA ALA A 10 15.92 3.01 11.68
C ALA A 10 16.17 4.26 10.83
N PHE A 11 17.07 5.16 11.27
CA PHE A 11 17.44 6.36 10.51
C PHE A 11 18.15 6.02 9.19
N PHE A 12 19.15 5.13 9.23
CA PHE A 12 19.85 4.68 8.03
C PHE A 12 18.92 3.93 7.08
N PHE A 13 18.10 3.02 7.61
CA PHE A 13 17.12 2.29 6.82
C PHE A 13 16.11 3.24 6.16
N GLY A 14 15.52 4.16 6.93
CA GLY A 14 14.58 5.16 6.43
C GLY A 14 15.19 6.07 5.37
N SER A 15 16.44 6.49 5.54
CA SER A 15 17.17 7.32 4.56
C SER A 15 17.39 6.59 3.24
N ILE A 16 17.81 5.32 3.30
CA ILE A 16 18.02 4.48 2.10
C ILE A 16 16.70 4.25 1.37
N VAL A 17 15.65 3.88 2.09
CA VAL A 17 14.30 3.67 1.52
C VAL A 17 13.78 4.98 0.91
N GLY A 18 13.94 6.11 1.59
CA GLY A 18 13.55 7.43 1.08
C GLY A 18 14.23 7.77 -0.26
N LEU A 19 15.54 7.57 -0.36
CA LEU A 19 16.31 7.79 -1.60
C LEU A 19 15.85 6.87 -2.74
N LEU A 20 15.55 5.61 -2.44
CA LEU A 20 15.04 4.65 -3.43
C LEU A 20 13.65 5.06 -3.95
N VAL A 21 12.75 5.50 -3.06
CA VAL A 21 11.40 5.98 -3.43
C VAL A 21 11.49 7.27 -4.25
N GLN A 22 12.41 8.18 -3.90
CA GLN A 22 12.67 9.40 -4.66
C GLN A 22 13.11 9.11 -6.10
N ARG A 23 14.10 8.22 -6.28
CA ARG A 23 14.60 7.86 -7.62
C ARG A 23 13.59 7.07 -8.45
N SER A 24 12.75 6.26 -7.82
CA SER A 24 11.74 5.46 -8.51
C SER A 24 10.46 6.22 -8.86
N ARG A 25 10.26 7.45 -8.31
CA ARG A 25 9.01 8.23 -8.42
C ARG A 25 7.78 7.37 -8.11
N PHE A 26 7.89 6.56 -7.06
CA PHE A 26 6.91 5.53 -6.75
C PHE A 26 5.64 6.13 -6.13
N CYS A 27 4.48 5.79 -6.70
CA CYS A 27 3.17 6.21 -6.18
C CYS A 27 2.17 5.06 -6.37
N ASN A 28 1.66 4.51 -5.26
CA ASN A 28 0.70 3.39 -5.28
C ASN A 28 -0.55 3.73 -6.09
N THR A 29 -1.09 4.94 -5.91
CA THR A 29 -2.29 5.38 -6.62
C THR A 29 -2.03 5.51 -8.12
N ALA A 30 -0.87 6.04 -8.53
CA ALA A 30 -0.48 6.09 -9.93
C ALA A 30 -0.27 4.68 -10.51
N ALA A 31 0.33 3.76 -9.75
CA ALA A 31 0.53 2.38 -10.17
C ALA A 31 -0.79 1.65 -10.49
N LEU A 32 -1.87 1.93 -9.75
CA LEU A 32 -3.20 1.39 -10.03
C LEU A 32 -3.89 2.10 -11.20
N ARG A 33 -3.85 3.45 -11.22
CA ARG A 33 -4.41 4.24 -12.31
C ARG A 33 -3.78 3.92 -13.66
N ASP A 34 -2.45 3.81 -13.71
CA ASP A 34 -1.70 3.57 -14.93
C ASP A 34 -1.96 2.15 -15.49
N ALA A 35 -2.17 1.17 -14.59
CA ALA A 35 -2.59 -0.18 -14.98
C ALA A 35 -3.99 -0.20 -15.60
N MET A 36 -4.94 0.54 -15.02
CA MET A 36 -6.34 0.55 -15.48
C MET A 36 -6.51 1.38 -16.76
N LEU A 37 -5.94 2.58 -16.81
CA LEU A 37 -6.20 3.55 -17.87
C LEU A 37 -5.24 3.42 -19.06
N PHE A 38 -3.94 3.29 -18.79
CA PHE A 38 -2.91 3.28 -19.83
C PHE A 38 -2.41 1.88 -20.18
N LYS A 39 -2.81 0.85 -19.41
CA LYS A 39 -2.28 -0.52 -19.52
C LYS A 39 -0.75 -0.55 -19.46
N THR A 40 -0.14 0.39 -18.74
CA THR A 40 1.30 0.43 -18.52
C THR A 40 1.59 -0.14 -17.14
N TYR A 41 2.35 -1.23 -17.08
CA TYR A 41 2.52 -2.00 -15.85
C TYR A 41 3.86 -1.75 -15.16
N ARG A 42 4.63 -0.73 -15.55
CA ARG A 42 5.97 -0.47 -14.96
C ARG A 42 5.89 -0.25 -13.45
N ASN A 43 5.03 0.67 -13.02
CA ASN A 43 4.86 0.99 -11.60
C ASN A 43 4.08 -0.11 -10.85
N THR A 44 3.12 -0.75 -11.51
CA THR A 44 2.32 -1.86 -10.97
C THR A 44 3.16 -3.09 -10.68
N LYS A 45 4.11 -3.44 -11.56
CA LYS A 45 5.08 -4.52 -11.33
C LYS A 45 5.96 -4.25 -10.12
N ALA A 46 6.45 -3.02 -9.96
CA ALA A 46 7.23 -2.63 -8.78
C ALA A 46 6.41 -2.74 -7.49
N LEU A 47 5.14 -2.32 -7.52
CA LEU A 47 4.21 -2.46 -6.39
C LEU A 47 3.98 -3.92 -6.01
N LEU A 48 3.70 -4.79 -6.99
CA LEU A 48 3.50 -6.22 -6.77
C LEU A 48 4.74 -6.86 -6.13
N VAL A 49 5.93 -6.55 -6.62
CA VAL A 49 7.19 -7.06 -6.06
C VAL A 49 7.42 -6.56 -4.64
N ALA A 50 7.18 -5.27 -4.37
CA ALA A 50 7.27 -4.73 -3.01
C ALA A 50 6.30 -5.45 -2.06
N MET A 51 5.04 -5.63 -2.46
CA MET A 51 4.05 -6.37 -1.66
C MET A 51 4.47 -7.82 -1.40
N MET A 52 5.05 -8.51 -2.39
CA MET A 52 5.58 -9.86 -2.23
C MET A 52 6.71 -9.91 -1.20
N ILE A 53 7.69 -9.00 -1.29
CA ILE A 53 8.83 -8.94 -0.36
C ILE A 53 8.35 -8.60 1.06
N LEU A 54 7.47 -7.61 1.22
CA LEU A 54 6.94 -7.22 2.53
C LEU A 54 6.12 -8.33 3.17
N THR A 55 5.30 -9.04 2.38
CA THR A 55 4.51 -10.18 2.87
C THR A 55 5.41 -11.29 3.40
N LEU A 56 6.45 -11.66 2.65
CA LEU A 56 7.42 -12.68 3.09
C LEU A 56 8.22 -12.20 4.31
N GLY A 57 8.68 -10.95 4.31
CA GLY A 57 9.41 -10.37 5.43
C GLY A 57 8.60 -10.41 6.72
N PHE A 58 7.37 -9.87 6.69
CA PHE A 58 6.51 -9.80 7.87
C PHE A 58 6.11 -11.18 8.39
N THR A 59 5.75 -12.10 7.50
CA THR A 59 5.37 -13.48 7.89
C THR A 59 6.53 -14.25 8.50
N THR A 60 7.75 -14.03 7.98
CA THR A 60 8.98 -14.60 8.55
C THR A 60 9.27 -14.03 9.95
N PHE A 61 9.19 -12.72 10.13
CA PHE A 61 9.39 -12.07 11.44
C PHE A 61 8.37 -12.53 12.50
N LEU A 62 7.11 -12.72 12.11
CA LEU A 62 6.08 -13.27 13.01
C LEU A 62 6.42 -14.70 13.46
N THR A 63 6.99 -15.52 12.57
CA THR A 63 7.29 -16.92 12.90
C THR A 63 8.53 -17.12 13.75
N PHE A 64 9.49 -16.20 13.66
CA PHE A 64 10.67 -16.21 14.52
C PHE A 64 10.44 -15.51 15.88
N GLY A 65 9.23 -15.02 16.15
CA GLY A 65 8.82 -14.53 17.47
C GLY A 65 9.23 -13.10 17.82
N GLU A 66 9.87 -12.36 16.90
CA GLU A 66 10.24 -10.95 17.11
C GLU A 66 9.20 -9.95 16.57
N GLY A 67 8.16 -10.43 15.88
CA GLY A 67 7.07 -9.59 15.39
C GLY A 67 5.99 -9.39 16.43
N ASN A 68 5.79 -8.15 16.92
CA ASN A 68 4.62 -7.80 17.71
C ASN A 68 3.38 -7.70 16.79
N PRO A 69 2.37 -8.59 16.92
CA PRO A 69 1.16 -8.47 16.12
C PRO A 69 0.42 -7.18 16.49
N LEU A 70 0.24 -6.31 15.49
CA LEU A 70 -0.53 -5.08 15.65
C LEU A 70 -2.02 -5.44 15.74
N HIS A 71 -2.65 -5.02 16.82
CA HIS A 71 -4.08 -5.20 17.04
C HIS A 71 -4.80 -4.03 16.36
N PHE A 72 -5.62 -4.33 15.37
CA PHE A 72 -6.43 -3.32 14.68
C PHE A 72 -7.91 -3.63 14.90
N ASP A 73 -8.65 -2.62 15.33
CA ASP A 73 -10.10 -2.68 15.37
C ASP A 73 -10.64 -2.52 13.96
N VAL A 74 -11.44 -3.48 13.50
CA VAL A 74 -12.05 -3.46 12.17
C VAL A 74 -13.55 -3.20 12.31
N GLY A 75 -14.01 -2.14 11.66
CA GLY A 75 -15.43 -1.78 11.63
C GLY A 75 -15.78 -0.96 10.42
N LEU A 76 -17.07 -0.62 10.28
CA LEU A 76 -17.59 0.20 9.20
C LEU A 76 -16.91 1.58 9.14
N ASN A 77 -16.49 2.10 10.29
CA ASN A 77 -15.69 3.32 10.40
C ASN A 77 -14.40 3.26 9.59
N GLN A 78 -13.76 2.10 9.50
CA GLN A 78 -12.55 1.92 8.70
C GLN A 78 -12.85 2.03 7.20
N VAL A 79 -13.98 1.49 6.74
CA VAL A 79 -14.40 1.59 5.34
C VAL A 79 -14.73 3.03 4.97
N MET A 80 -15.48 3.73 5.83
CA MET A 80 -15.77 5.15 5.64
C MET A 80 -14.50 6.01 5.66
N GLY A 81 -13.57 5.73 6.58
CA GLY A 81 -12.27 6.38 6.67
C GLY A 81 -11.40 6.16 5.43
N LEU A 82 -11.30 4.91 4.95
CA LEU A 82 -10.58 4.56 3.72
C LEU A 82 -11.15 5.29 2.50
N PHE A 83 -12.48 5.39 2.40
CA PHE A 83 -13.13 6.09 1.30
C PHE A 83 -12.84 7.60 1.34
N LEU A 84 -13.00 8.24 2.50
CA LEU A 84 -12.70 9.67 2.66
C LEU A 84 -11.22 9.98 2.44
N PHE A 85 -10.32 9.12 2.96
CA PHE A 85 -8.88 9.20 2.72
C PHE A 85 -8.54 9.08 1.23
N GLY A 86 -9.23 8.19 0.50
CA GLY A 86 -9.15 8.04 -0.94
C GLY A 86 -9.49 9.35 -1.68
N ILE A 87 -10.61 9.98 -1.34
CA ILE A 87 -11.01 11.28 -1.90
C ILE A 87 -9.93 12.33 -1.61
N GLY A 88 -9.42 12.39 -0.38
CA GLY A 88 -8.32 13.28 0.00
C GLY A 88 -7.06 13.08 -0.83
N MET A 89 -6.66 11.84 -1.11
CA MET A 89 -5.51 11.53 -1.97
C MET A 89 -5.68 12.03 -3.41
N VAL A 90 -6.91 11.99 -3.95
CA VAL A 90 -7.19 12.52 -5.30
C VAL A 90 -7.11 14.05 -5.31
N LEU A 91 -7.70 14.72 -4.31
CA LEU A 91 -7.66 16.18 -4.18
C LEU A 91 -6.25 16.71 -3.96
N ALA A 92 -5.43 16.00 -3.18
CA ALA A 92 -4.03 16.34 -2.93
C ALA A 92 -3.10 16.03 -4.12
N GLY A 93 -3.55 15.22 -5.10
CA GLY A 93 -2.77 14.84 -6.28
C GLY A 93 -1.56 13.94 -6.00
N ALA A 94 -1.52 13.29 -4.83
CA ALA A 94 -0.40 12.46 -4.38
C ALA A 94 -0.85 11.45 -3.31
N CYS A 95 -0.24 10.26 -3.30
CA CYS A 95 -0.38 9.35 -2.16
C CYS A 95 0.55 9.79 -1.02
N THR A 96 0.24 9.39 0.22
CA THR A 96 1.02 9.75 1.41
C THR A 96 2.52 9.45 1.28
N VAL A 97 2.90 8.29 0.74
CA VAL A 97 4.33 7.97 0.53
C VAL A 97 5.00 8.99 -0.41
N SER A 98 4.31 9.36 -1.49
CA SER A 98 4.84 10.32 -2.46
C SER A 98 4.80 11.77 -1.97
N THR A 99 3.92 12.15 -1.04
CA THR A 99 3.90 13.51 -0.47
C THR A 99 5.13 13.75 0.38
N TRP A 100 5.58 12.77 1.18
CA TRP A 100 6.83 12.85 1.94
C TRP A 100 8.04 13.10 1.05
N VAL A 101 8.15 12.33 -0.04
CA VAL A 101 9.27 12.47 -1.00
C VAL A 101 9.21 13.80 -1.74
N LYS A 102 8.04 14.20 -2.26
CA LYS A 102 7.88 15.50 -2.95
C LYS A 102 8.11 16.69 -2.03
N ALA A 103 7.76 16.58 -0.75
CA ALA A 103 8.07 17.58 0.25
C ALA A 103 9.59 17.70 0.45
N GLY A 104 10.31 16.57 0.48
CA GLY A 104 11.78 16.54 0.50
C GLY A 104 12.45 17.06 -0.79
N GLU A 105 11.77 16.99 -1.93
CA GLU A 105 12.20 17.62 -3.20
C GLU A 105 11.95 19.15 -3.24
N GLY A 106 11.28 19.72 -2.24
CA GLY A 106 10.95 21.14 -2.17
C GLY A 106 9.66 21.53 -2.89
N ASN A 107 8.78 20.58 -3.21
CA ASN A 107 7.47 20.89 -3.78
C ASN A 107 6.56 21.51 -2.71
N VAL A 108 6.35 22.83 -2.81
CA VAL A 108 5.51 23.61 -1.90
C VAL A 108 4.09 23.02 -1.79
N GLY A 109 3.51 22.55 -2.89
CA GLY A 109 2.18 21.92 -2.87
C GLY A 109 2.13 20.64 -2.03
N ALA A 110 3.20 19.83 -2.06
CA ALA A 110 3.29 18.63 -1.24
C ALA A 110 3.49 18.93 0.24
N ILE A 111 4.22 20.01 0.57
CA ILE A 111 4.40 20.49 1.94
C ILE A 111 3.04 20.91 2.54
N TRP A 112 2.25 21.68 1.79
CA TRP A 112 0.89 22.05 2.22
C TRP A 112 0.00 20.83 2.40
N ALA A 113 0.00 19.90 1.44
CA ALA A 113 -0.78 18.67 1.57
C ALA A 113 -0.40 17.86 2.82
N LEU A 114 0.89 17.77 3.13
CA LEU A 114 1.41 17.08 4.32
C LEU A 114 0.98 17.81 5.60
N LEU A 115 1.09 19.13 5.66
CA LEU A 115 0.61 19.94 6.80
C LEU A 115 -0.89 19.74 7.06
N PHE A 116 -1.73 19.86 6.02
CA PHE A 116 -3.17 19.67 6.16
C PHE A 116 -3.55 18.22 6.51
N THR A 117 -2.74 17.24 6.13
CA THR A 117 -2.93 15.84 6.55
C THR A 117 -2.75 15.71 8.07
N PHE A 118 -1.70 16.30 8.64
CA PHE A 118 -1.48 16.29 10.10
C PHE A 118 -2.54 17.10 10.86
N ILE A 119 -2.89 18.29 10.36
CA ILE A 119 -3.94 19.13 10.95
C ILE A 119 -5.27 18.38 10.94
N GLY A 120 -5.65 17.77 9.80
CA GLY A 120 -6.87 16.99 9.67
C GLY A 120 -6.90 15.78 10.61
N MET A 121 -5.80 15.02 10.70
CA MET A 121 -5.70 13.87 11.60
C MET A 121 -5.82 14.29 13.07
N PHE A 122 -5.20 15.41 13.44
CA PHE A 122 -5.25 15.95 14.80
C PHE A 122 -6.64 16.50 15.15
N LEU A 123 -7.24 17.32 14.29
CA LEU A 123 -8.60 17.85 14.50
C LEU A 123 -9.64 16.73 14.57
N PHE A 124 -9.55 15.74 13.69
CA PHE A 124 -10.46 14.60 13.70
C PHE A 124 -10.32 13.79 14.99
N SER A 125 -9.09 13.53 15.44
CA SER A 125 -8.83 12.85 16.72
C SER A 125 -9.43 13.62 17.91
N LEU A 126 -9.26 14.94 17.95
CA LEU A 126 -9.85 15.79 18.98
C LEU A 126 -11.37 15.81 18.92
N LEU A 127 -11.97 16.11 17.76
CA LEU A 127 -13.42 16.17 17.57
C LEU A 127 -14.10 14.85 17.92
N TRP A 128 -13.51 13.72 17.50
CA TRP A 128 -14.02 12.41 17.86
C TRP A 128 -13.91 12.15 19.36
N SER A 129 -12.78 12.51 19.98
CA SER A 129 -12.60 12.40 21.43
C SER A 129 -13.59 13.25 22.24
N PHE A 130 -13.99 14.43 21.73
CA PHE A 130 -14.96 15.30 22.40
C PHE A 130 -16.42 14.84 22.19
N SER A 131 -16.74 14.30 21.01
CA SER A 131 -18.12 13.95 20.66
C SER A 131 -18.51 12.51 21.01
N TYR A 132 -17.57 11.56 21.02
CA TYR A 132 -17.82 10.13 21.19
C TYR A 132 -16.93 9.55 22.30
N TRP A 133 -17.21 9.96 23.54
CA TRP A 133 -16.64 9.41 24.76
C TRP A 133 -17.65 8.42 25.36
N PRO A 134 -17.39 7.09 25.41
CA PRO A 134 -16.12 6.42 25.75
C PRO A 134 -15.23 6.01 24.55
N PRO A 135 -13.93 5.75 24.77
CA PRO A 135 -12.99 5.38 23.72
C PRO A 135 -13.41 4.09 23.00
N ALA A 136 -13.15 4.01 21.69
CA ALA A 136 -13.56 2.92 20.78
C ALA A 136 -13.38 1.46 21.31
N PRO A 137 -12.35 1.13 22.13
CA PRO A 137 -12.24 -0.21 22.70
C PRO A 137 -13.39 -0.59 23.64
N GLY A 138 -14.09 0.39 24.23
CA GLY A 138 -15.20 0.17 25.17
C GLY A 138 -16.57 -0.03 24.53
N THR A 139 -16.70 0.20 23.22
CA THR A 139 -17.99 0.25 22.51
C THR A 139 -18.08 -0.68 21.30
N MET A 140 -16.98 -1.30 20.85
CA MET A 140 -17.02 -2.33 19.80
C MET A 140 -17.14 -3.75 20.36
N THR A 141 -18.15 -4.00 21.19
CA THR A 141 -18.41 -5.29 21.86
C THR A 141 -19.12 -6.34 20.99
N GLY A 142 -19.28 -6.07 19.69
CA GLY A 142 -19.97 -6.98 18.75
C GLY A 142 -21.50 -6.83 18.71
N GLU A 143 -22.07 -5.94 19.52
CA GLU A 143 -23.48 -5.51 19.41
C GLU A 143 -23.60 -4.24 18.56
N PRO A 144 -24.67 -4.07 17.75
CA PRO A 144 -24.84 -2.91 16.90
C PRO A 144 -25.11 -1.64 17.73
N ASN A 145 -24.06 -0.90 18.05
CA ASN A 145 -24.18 0.37 18.77
C ASN A 145 -24.41 1.53 17.79
N LEU A 146 -25.70 1.80 17.52
CA LEU A 146 -26.16 2.90 16.67
C LEU A 146 -25.73 4.28 17.20
N SER A 147 -25.50 4.40 18.51
CA SER A 147 -25.12 5.63 19.21
C SER A 147 -23.65 5.99 19.02
N GLY A 148 -22.80 5.06 18.56
CA GLY A 148 -21.35 5.24 18.35
C GLY A 148 -20.91 5.24 16.89
N LEU A 149 -21.81 4.97 15.93
CA LEU A 149 -21.48 4.58 14.56
C LEU A 149 -20.48 3.41 14.46
N GLN A 150 -20.25 2.69 15.55
CA GLN A 150 -19.20 1.68 15.68
C GLN A 150 -19.77 0.28 15.41
N LEU A 151 -20.02 0.00 14.13
CA LEU A 151 -20.36 -1.33 13.66
C LEU A 151 -19.06 -2.07 13.32
N GLY A 152 -18.45 -2.70 14.32
CA GLY A 152 -17.15 -3.36 14.16
C GLY A 152 -16.88 -4.40 15.22
N TYR A 153 -15.92 -5.27 14.94
CA TYR A 153 -15.36 -6.19 15.92
C TYR A 153 -14.17 -5.48 16.59
N THR A 154 -14.20 -5.32 17.92
CA THR A 154 -12.94 -5.11 18.67
C THR A 154 -12.06 -6.31 18.42
N ASN A 155 -10.78 -6.07 18.17
CA ASN A 155 -9.79 -7.14 17.93
C ASN A 155 -10.15 -8.01 16.71
N ALA A 156 -9.91 -7.49 15.50
CA ALA A 156 -9.34 -8.37 14.47
C ALA A 156 -7.89 -8.68 14.85
N ALA A 157 -7.70 -9.36 15.99
CA ALA A 157 -6.66 -10.36 16.08
C ALA A 157 -6.77 -11.12 14.77
N THR A 158 -5.69 -11.05 14.00
CA THR A 158 -5.57 -11.54 12.64
C THR A 158 -6.46 -12.75 12.44
N LEU A 159 -7.14 -12.89 11.29
CA LEU A 159 -7.87 -14.13 10.97
C LEU A 159 -7.03 -15.39 11.31
N GLN A 160 -5.70 -15.30 11.36
CA GLN A 160 -4.77 -16.29 11.90
C GLN A 160 -5.05 -16.77 13.34
N GLU A 161 -5.35 -15.89 14.32
CA GLU A 161 -5.70 -16.30 15.70
C GLU A 161 -7.06 -17.02 15.73
N LYS A 162 -8.04 -16.54 14.97
CA LYS A 162 -9.40 -17.10 14.95
C LYS A 162 -9.51 -18.40 14.15
N PHE A 163 -8.68 -18.60 13.13
CA PHE A 163 -8.65 -19.81 12.29
C PHE A 163 -7.50 -20.78 12.62
N GLY A 164 -6.57 -20.43 13.51
CA GLY A 164 -5.43 -21.28 13.89
C GLY A 164 -4.45 -21.57 12.75
N ILE A 165 -4.44 -20.75 11.70
CA ILE A 165 -3.61 -20.96 10.51
C ILE A 165 -2.24 -20.30 10.75
N PRO A 166 -1.12 -21.04 10.64
CA PRO A 166 0.21 -20.47 10.81
C PRO A 166 0.43 -19.33 9.80
N ALA A 167 1.01 -18.23 10.27
CA ALA A 167 1.17 -17.00 9.50
C ALA A 167 1.88 -17.21 8.14
N ILE A 168 2.75 -18.21 8.07
CA ILE A 168 3.45 -18.66 6.86
C ILE A 168 2.46 -19.06 5.76
N LEU A 169 1.42 -19.84 6.08
CA LEU A 169 0.48 -20.32 5.06
C LEU A 169 -0.29 -19.15 4.44
N PHE A 170 -0.74 -18.21 5.25
CA PHE A 170 -1.39 -17.01 4.75
C PHE A 170 -0.45 -16.16 3.88
N GLY A 171 0.81 -15.99 4.34
CA GLY A 171 1.86 -15.32 3.58
C GLY A 171 2.16 -15.98 2.24
N LEU A 172 2.26 -17.31 2.21
CA LEU A 172 2.53 -18.09 1.00
C LEU A 172 1.35 -18.06 0.02
N VAL A 173 0.11 -18.13 0.50
CA VAL A 173 -1.08 -18.00 -0.36
C VAL A 173 -1.12 -16.61 -0.97
N GLN A 174 -0.95 -15.56 -0.17
CA GLN A 174 -0.91 -14.19 -0.66
C GLN A 174 0.24 -13.98 -1.68
N PHE A 175 1.43 -14.52 -1.39
CA PHE A 175 2.55 -14.48 -2.31
C PHE A 175 2.25 -15.21 -3.63
N ALA A 176 1.65 -16.40 -3.58
CA ALA A 176 1.28 -17.17 -4.77
C ALA A 176 0.26 -16.42 -5.64
N VAL A 177 -0.74 -15.78 -5.02
CA VAL A 177 -1.72 -14.94 -5.73
C VAL A 177 -1.04 -13.75 -6.41
N LEU A 178 -0.20 -13.00 -5.68
CA LEU A 178 0.52 -11.85 -6.21
C LEU A 178 1.47 -12.25 -7.36
N LEU A 179 2.14 -13.39 -7.22
CA LEU A 179 3.04 -13.95 -8.23
C LEU A 179 2.28 -14.42 -9.48
N GLY A 180 1.08 -14.98 -9.31
CA GLY A 180 0.16 -15.31 -10.40
C GLY A 180 -0.22 -14.07 -11.21
N ILE A 181 -0.62 -12.99 -10.53
CA ILE A 181 -0.95 -11.71 -11.16
C ILE A 181 0.28 -11.14 -11.89
N PHE A 182 1.45 -11.16 -11.25
CA PHE A 182 2.70 -10.68 -11.85
C PHE A 182 3.07 -11.45 -13.12
N ARG A 183 2.96 -12.78 -13.11
CA ARG A 183 3.21 -13.63 -14.29
C ARG A 183 2.21 -13.37 -15.40
N ALA A 184 0.92 -13.22 -15.07
CA ALA A 184 -0.11 -12.91 -16.06
C ALA A 184 0.16 -11.58 -16.78
N ILE A 185 0.59 -10.55 -16.04
CA ILE A 185 0.98 -9.25 -16.60
C ILE A 185 2.20 -9.41 -17.53
N ARG A 186 3.26 -10.09 -17.08
CA ARG A 186 4.47 -10.31 -17.90
C ARG A 186 4.18 -11.10 -19.18
N HIS A 187 3.33 -12.13 -19.12
CA HIS A 187 2.96 -12.89 -20.30
C HIS A 187 2.19 -12.03 -21.33
N LYS A 188 1.33 -11.11 -20.88
CA LYS A 188 0.63 -10.19 -21.79
C LYS A 188 1.60 -9.20 -22.45
N GLU A 189 2.55 -8.65 -21.70
CA GLU A 189 3.57 -7.75 -22.27
C GLU A 189 4.43 -8.48 -23.31
N GLN A 190 4.95 -9.66 -22.98
CA GLN A 190 5.79 -10.45 -23.90
C GLN A 190 5.07 -10.81 -25.20
N ARG A 191 3.79 -11.20 -25.14
CA ARG A 191 3.00 -11.48 -26.34
C ARG A 191 2.81 -10.23 -27.21
N THR A 192 2.64 -9.07 -26.58
CA THR A 192 2.48 -7.79 -27.28
C THR A 192 3.79 -7.36 -27.94
N GLU A 193 4.92 -7.48 -27.23
CA GLU A 193 6.26 -7.19 -27.75
C GLU A 193 6.61 -8.12 -28.93
N GLN A 194 6.38 -9.42 -28.79
CA GLN A 194 6.61 -10.40 -29.86
C GLN A 194 5.77 -10.13 -31.10
N ALA A 195 4.48 -9.80 -30.93
CA ALA A 195 3.60 -9.45 -32.04
C ALA A 195 4.04 -8.15 -32.74
N ALA A 196 4.55 -7.17 -31.99
CA ALA A 196 5.12 -5.95 -32.57
C ALA A 196 6.41 -6.22 -33.34
N SER A 197 7.33 -7.01 -32.78
CA SER A 197 8.56 -7.43 -33.46
C SER A 197 8.26 -8.21 -34.74
N ALA A 198 7.33 -9.16 -34.72
CA ALA A 198 6.94 -9.94 -35.90
C ALA A 198 6.32 -9.06 -37.01
N ARG A 199 5.56 -8.02 -36.65
CA ARG A 199 5.03 -7.04 -37.63
C ARG A 199 6.14 -6.19 -38.23
N MET A 200 7.12 -5.77 -37.43
CA MET A 200 8.26 -4.99 -37.92
C MET A 200 9.16 -5.81 -38.84
N THR A 201 9.41 -7.09 -38.53
CA THR A 201 10.18 -7.98 -39.42
C THR A 201 9.43 -8.24 -40.72
N ALA A 202 8.12 -8.51 -40.67
CA ALA A 202 7.31 -8.69 -41.88
C ALA A 202 7.27 -7.43 -42.76
N ALA A 203 7.16 -6.24 -42.16
CA ALA A 203 7.18 -4.97 -42.89
C ALA A 203 8.57 -4.66 -43.50
N ALA A 204 9.66 -5.06 -42.84
CA ALA A 204 11.02 -4.92 -43.37
C ALA A 204 11.26 -5.86 -44.56
N GLU A 205 10.82 -7.11 -44.46
CA GLU A 205 10.93 -8.12 -45.52
C GLU A 205 10.13 -7.73 -46.78
N GLN A 206 8.95 -7.14 -46.60
CA GLN A 206 8.16 -6.60 -47.71
C GLN A 206 8.83 -5.41 -48.41
N ARG A 207 9.60 -4.58 -47.70
CA ARG A 207 10.35 -3.48 -48.32
C ARG A 207 11.53 -3.99 -49.14
N THR A 208 12.24 -5.00 -48.66
CA THR A 208 13.38 -5.59 -49.39
C THR A 208 13.00 -6.36 -50.66
N VAL A 209 11.73 -6.78 -50.81
CA VAL A 209 11.24 -7.48 -52.02
C VAL A 209 10.70 -6.49 -53.06
N ALA A 210 10.46 -5.23 -52.68
CA ALA A 210 9.91 -4.19 -53.56
C ALA A 210 11.00 -3.34 -54.26
N ASP A 211 12.25 -3.42 -53.81
CA ASP A 211 13.45 -2.85 -54.44
C ASP A 211 14.18 -3.91 -55.30
#